data_AF-A0A7L0SCM4-F1
#
_entry.id   AF-A0A7L0SCM4-F1
#
_cell.length_a   1.000
_cell.length_b   1.000
_cell.length_c   1.000
_cell.angle_alpha   90.00
_cell.angle_beta   90.00
_cell.angle_gamma   90.00
#
_symmetry.space_group_name_H-M   'P 1'
#
loop_
_entity.id
_entity.type
_entity.pdbx_description
1 polymer ?
#
loop_
_entity_poly.entity_id
_entity_poly.type
_entity_poly.pdbx_seq_one_letter_code
_entity_poly.pdbx_strand_id
1 'polypeptide(L)'
;FACIDEAHCLSQWSHNFRPCYLRLCKILRERLGVQCFLGLTATATLGTARDMAQHLGIPAEEGLTVRCTAVPPNLQLSVSMDRDRDQALVSLLQGERFGHLDSIIIYCTRREETTRIAALIRTCLQGTVEPPRDAAQGKKAKGSVRCRLKWIADAYHAGLSSAERRRVQSAFMKGQLRVVVATVAFGMGLDKPDVRGVVHYNMPQNFESYVQEIGRAGRDGEPAQCHLFLDPEVRPANGVGAGGVP
;
A
#
# COMPACT_ATOMS: atom_id res chain seq x y z
N PHE A 1 -31.11 -4.69 -10.57
CA PHE A 1 -30.22 -3.75 -9.84
C PHE A 1 -28.83 -3.84 -10.45
N ALA A 2 -28.00 -2.80 -10.36
CA ALA A 2 -26.60 -2.84 -10.78
C ALA A 2 -25.69 -2.45 -9.61
N CYS A 3 -24.62 -3.21 -9.42
CA CYS A 3 -23.57 -2.88 -8.47
C CYS A 3 -22.41 -2.21 -9.22
N ILE A 4 -21.96 -1.06 -8.71
CA ILE A 4 -20.81 -0.31 -9.22
C ILE A 4 -19.76 -0.34 -8.13
N ASP A 5 -18.73 -1.15 -8.35
CA ASP A 5 -17.54 -1.17 -7.51
C ASP A 5 -16.62 0.00 -7.86
N GLU A 6 -15.79 0.42 -6.91
CA GLU A 6 -14.95 1.63 -7.00
C GLU A 6 -15.73 2.87 -7.45
N ALA A 7 -16.94 3.04 -6.89
CA ALA A 7 -17.91 4.07 -7.27
C ALA A 7 -17.35 5.49 -7.17
N HIS A 8 -16.27 5.72 -6.39
CA HIS A 8 -15.61 7.03 -6.30
C HIS A 8 -15.19 7.55 -7.67
N CYS A 9 -14.91 6.68 -8.64
CA CYS A 9 -14.60 7.04 -10.03
C CYS A 9 -15.67 7.90 -10.73
N LEU A 10 -16.90 7.92 -10.21
CA LEU A 10 -17.99 8.76 -10.72
C LEU A 10 -17.81 10.24 -10.39
N SER A 11 -17.17 10.55 -9.26
CA SER A 11 -17.06 11.91 -8.75
C SER A 11 -15.81 12.59 -9.30
N GLN A 12 -15.99 13.82 -9.78
CA GLN A 12 -14.89 14.70 -10.22
C GLN A 12 -13.97 15.12 -9.07
N TRP A 13 -14.50 15.08 -7.84
CA TRP A 13 -13.76 15.38 -6.62
C TRP A 13 -12.99 14.19 -6.07
N SER A 14 -13.11 13.02 -6.70
CA SER A 14 -12.32 11.85 -6.36
C SER A 14 -10.90 11.94 -6.92
N HIS A 15 -9.98 11.27 -6.25
CA HIS A 15 -8.59 11.15 -6.67
C HIS A 15 -8.39 10.31 -7.96
N ASN A 16 -9.43 9.64 -8.45
CA ASN A 16 -9.37 8.72 -9.61
C ASN A 16 -10.64 8.84 -10.46
N PHE A 17 -11.03 10.07 -10.83
CA PHE A 17 -12.20 10.31 -11.67
C PHE A 17 -12.05 9.66 -13.06
N ARG A 18 -13.09 8.94 -13.49
CA ARG A 18 -13.13 8.26 -14.80
C ARG A 18 -14.42 8.59 -15.56
N PRO A 19 -14.36 9.39 -16.64
CA PRO A 19 -15.55 9.75 -17.43
C PRO A 19 -16.32 8.54 -18.00
N CYS A 20 -15.69 7.38 -18.15
CA CYS A 20 -16.36 6.16 -18.60
C CYS A 20 -17.42 5.66 -17.61
N TYR A 21 -17.28 5.92 -16.30
CA TYR A 21 -18.27 5.55 -15.29
C TYR A 21 -19.57 6.35 -15.45
N LEU A 22 -19.48 7.63 -15.83
CA LEU A 22 -20.66 8.45 -16.13
C LEU A 22 -21.45 7.88 -17.32
N ARG A 23 -20.73 7.45 -18.37
CA ARG A 23 -21.34 6.79 -19.53
C ARG A 23 -21.97 5.45 -19.15
N LEU A 24 -21.30 4.68 -18.29
CA LEU A 24 -21.81 3.40 -17.78
C LEU A 24 -23.16 3.59 -17.08
N CYS A 25 -23.26 4.54 -16.15
CA CYS A 25 -24.52 4.84 -15.45
C CYS A 25 -25.64 5.23 -16.43
N LYS A 26 -25.32 6.05 -17.44
CA LYS A 26 -26.28 6.44 -18.49
C LYS A 26 -26.79 5.23 -19.27
N ILE A 27 -25.89 4.36 -19.72
CA ILE A 27 -26.24 3.14 -20.47
C ILE A 27 -27.07 2.19 -19.61
N LEU A 28 -26.69 1.99 -18.35
CA LEU A 28 -27.43 1.12 -17.42
C LEU A 28 -28.87 1.60 -17.22
N ARG A 29 -29.10 2.92 -17.12
CA ARG A 29 -30.45 3.49 -17.01
C ARG A 29 -31.23 3.41 -18.32
N GLU A 30 -30.67 3.97 -19.38
CA GLU A 30 -31.43 4.23 -20.62
C GLU A 30 -31.58 2.99 -21.51
N ARG A 31 -30.55 2.14 -21.57
CA ARG A 31 -30.55 0.96 -22.46
C ARG A 31 -31.02 -0.30 -21.74
N LEU A 32 -30.65 -0.45 -20.47
CA LEU A 32 -30.88 -1.67 -19.70
C LEU A 32 -31.98 -1.53 -18.65
N GLY A 33 -32.58 -0.33 -18.51
CA GLY A 33 -33.72 -0.11 -17.60
C GLY A 33 -33.38 -0.29 -16.13
N VAL A 34 -32.12 -0.14 -15.73
CA VAL A 34 -31.69 -0.32 -14.34
C VAL A 34 -32.16 0.87 -13.50
N GLN A 35 -33.02 0.61 -12.51
CA GLN A 35 -33.53 1.62 -11.58
C GLN A 35 -32.84 1.60 -10.21
N CYS A 36 -32.34 0.44 -9.77
CA CYS A 36 -31.69 0.27 -8.48
C CYS A 36 -30.18 0.15 -8.65
N PHE A 37 -29.41 1.05 -8.01
CA PHE A 37 -27.96 1.09 -8.01
C PHE A 37 -27.40 0.84 -6.61
N LEU A 38 -26.34 0.05 -6.53
CA LEU A 38 -25.51 -0.13 -5.35
C LEU A 38 -24.10 0.36 -5.67
N GLY A 39 -23.66 1.46 -5.06
CA GLY A 39 -22.30 1.99 -5.20
C GLY A 39 -21.43 1.55 -4.02
N LEU A 40 -20.32 0.87 -4.30
CA LEU A 40 -19.34 0.45 -3.30
C LEU A 40 -18.03 1.20 -3.51
N THR A 41 -17.43 1.70 -2.43
CA THR A 41 -16.08 2.25 -2.46
C THR A 41 -15.42 2.06 -1.10
N ALA A 42 -14.12 1.77 -1.10
CA ALA A 42 -13.35 1.66 0.13
C ALA A 42 -12.94 3.03 0.68
N THR A 43 -12.63 3.98 -0.21
CA THR A 43 -12.17 5.33 0.14
C THR A 43 -13.01 6.39 -0.58
N ALA A 44 -13.59 7.31 0.19
CA ALA A 44 -14.27 8.49 -0.33
C ALA A 44 -14.39 9.56 0.77
N THR A 45 -14.15 10.81 0.41
CA THR A 45 -14.49 11.94 1.28
C THR A 45 -16.01 12.12 1.34
N LEU A 46 -16.52 12.82 2.36
CA LEU A 46 -17.96 13.11 2.45
C LEU A 46 -18.48 13.88 1.23
N GLY A 47 -17.66 14.79 0.67
CA GLY A 47 -17.98 15.49 -0.58
C GLY A 47 -18.08 14.53 -1.77
N THR A 48 -17.09 13.66 -1.95
CA THR A 48 -17.10 12.61 -2.99
C THR A 48 -18.32 11.70 -2.84
N ALA A 49 -18.65 11.30 -1.60
CA ALA A 49 -19.77 10.41 -1.30
C ALA A 49 -21.12 11.00 -1.69
N ARG A 50 -21.33 12.30 -1.44
CA ARG A 50 -22.54 13.03 -1.84
C ARG A 50 -22.65 13.16 -3.36
N ASP A 51 -21.55 13.49 -4.02
CA ASP A 51 -21.49 13.62 -5.48
C ASP A 51 -21.77 12.27 -6.19
N MET A 52 -21.22 11.17 -5.66
CA MET A 52 -21.57 9.82 -6.12
C MET A 52 -23.06 9.51 -5.94
N ALA A 53 -23.63 9.81 -4.78
CA ALA A 53 -25.05 9.56 -4.51
C ALA A 53 -25.93 10.33 -5.50
N GLN A 54 -25.59 11.59 -5.80
CA GLN A 54 -26.26 12.39 -6.82
C GLN A 54 -26.17 11.74 -8.20
N HIS A 55 -24.98 11.27 -8.61
CA HIS A 55 -24.80 10.59 -9.89
C HIS A 55 -25.57 9.27 -9.99
N LEU A 56 -25.70 8.53 -8.88
CA LEU A 56 -26.43 7.27 -8.79
C LEU A 56 -27.95 7.46 -8.59
N GLY A 57 -28.41 8.68 -8.29
CA GLY A 57 -29.81 8.97 -8.00
C GLY A 57 -30.25 8.42 -6.63
N ILE A 58 -29.30 8.32 -5.70
CA ILE A 58 -29.52 7.82 -4.34
C ILE A 58 -29.84 9.03 -3.44
N PRO A 59 -31.00 9.05 -2.75
CA PRO A 59 -31.35 10.13 -1.84
C PRO A 59 -30.36 10.18 -0.66
N ALA A 60 -29.91 11.39 -0.33
CA ALA A 60 -28.82 11.62 0.61
C ALA A 60 -29.15 11.21 2.06
N GLU A 61 -30.43 11.16 2.43
CA GLU A 61 -30.87 10.91 3.82
C GLU A 61 -31.09 9.42 4.14
N GLU A 62 -31.45 8.60 3.15
CA GLU A 62 -31.83 7.19 3.38
C GLU A 62 -30.88 6.18 2.70
N GLY A 63 -30.21 6.57 1.61
CA GLY A 63 -29.41 5.66 0.81
C GLY A 63 -27.89 5.82 0.95
N LEU A 64 -27.43 6.89 1.61
CA LEU A 64 -26.00 7.15 1.78
C LEU A 64 -25.52 6.65 3.15
N THR A 65 -25.01 5.42 3.18
CA THR A 65 -24.31 4.91 4.36
C THR A 65 -22.82 5.23 4.27
N VAL A 66 -22.37 6.27 4.98
CA VAL A 66 -20.94 6.56 5.14
C VAL A 66 -20.43 5.96 6.44
N ARG A 67 -19.55 4.96 6.37
CA ARG A 67 -18.80 4.47 7.53
C ARG A 67 -17.40 5.07 7.52
N CYS A 68 -17.22 6.15 8.27
CA CYS A 68 -15.88 6.66 8.59
C CYS A 68 -15.23 5.72 9.59
N THR A 69 -14.55 4.68 9.10
CA THR A 69 -13.70 3.87 9.98
C THR A 69 -12.34 4.55 10.09
N ALA A 70 -11.92 4.84 11.32
CA ALA A 70 -10.56 5.28 11.61
C ALA A 70 -9.56 4.21 11.14
N VAL A 71 -8.30 4.61 10.95
CA VAL A 71 -7.21 3.67 10.69
C VAL A 71 -7.28 2.53 11.73
N PRO A 72 -7.26 1.25 11.30
CA PRO A 72 -7.37 0.13 12.23
C PRO A 72 -6.35 0.23 13.37
N PRO A 73 -6.74 -0.01 14.63
CA PRO A 73 -5.88 0.21 15.79
C PRO A 73 -4.67 -0.74 15.84
N ASN A 74 -4.70 -1.83 15.08
CA ASN A 74 -3.60 -2.77 14.92
C ASN A 74 -2.49 -2.27 13.97
N LEU A 75 -2.71 -1.17 13.24
CA LEU A 75 -1.69 -0.55 12.39
C LEU A 75 -0.83 0.44 13.16
N GLN A 76 0.46 0.17 13.22
CA GLN A 76 1.46 1.08 13.78
C GLN A 76 2.08 1.93 12.67
N LEU A 77 1.72 3.21 12.65
CA LEU A 77 2.21 4.16 11.64
C LEU A 77 3.50 4.84 12.13
N SER A 78 4.50 4.96 11.26
CA SER A 78 5.68 5.79 11.50
C SER A 78 6.14 6.51 10.24
N VAL A 79 6.86 7.61 10.45
CA VAL A 79 7.37 8.45 9.36
C VAL A 79 8.82 8.82 9.67
N SER A 80 9.66 8.89 8.65
CA SER A 80 11.02 9.44 8.77
C SER A 80 11.38 10.34 7.59
N MET A 81 12.39 11.17 7.79
CA MET A 81 12.99 12.04 6.78
C MET A 81 14.46 11.68 6.67
N ASP A 82 14.79 10.85 5.68
CA ASP A 82 16.14 10.34 5.49
C ASP A 82 16.80 10.97 4.26
N ARG A 83 18.07 11.36 4.41
CA ARG A 83 18.89 11.88 3.31
C ARG A 83 19.19 10.79 2.28
N ASP A 84 19.51 9.60 2.76
CA ASP A 84 19.73 8.40 1.96
C ASP A 84 18.65 7.37 2.29
N ARG A 85 17.63 7.28 1.43
CA ARG A 85 16.51 6.35 1.61
C ARG A 85 16.89 4.90 1.36
N ASP A 86 17.88 4.64 0.51
CA ASP A 86 18.29 3.27 0.21
C ASP A 86 18.91 2.64 1.47
N GLN A 87 19.82 3.37 2.11
CA GLN A 87 20.42 2.93 3.37
C GLN A 87 19.40 2.88 4.50
N ALA A 88 18.51 3.88 4.60
CA ALA A 88 17.46 3.89 5.62
C ALA A 88 16.48 2.72 5.45
N LEU A 89 16.11 2.36 4.21
CA LEU A 89 15.27 1.21 3.91
C LEU A 89 15.94 -0.10 4.36
N VAL A 90 17.23 -0.28 4.03
CA VAL A 90 17.98 -1.48 4.46
C VAL A 90 18.05 -1.57 5.99
N SER A 91 18.37 -0.46 6.66
CA SER A 91 18.40 -0.38 8.13
C SER A 91 17.03 -0.65 8.75
N LEU A 92 15.96 -0.11 8.16
CA LEU A 92 14.58 -0.34 8.61
C LEU A 92 14.23 -1.82 8.52
N LEU A 93 14.51 -2.45 7.38
CA LEU A 93 14.24 -3.86 7.11
C LEU A 93 15.06 -4.78 8.03
N GLN A 94 16.29 -4.41 8.40
CA GLN A 94 17.11 -5.17 9.34
C GLN A 94 16.74 -4.90 10.82
N GLY A 95 16.12 -3.76 11.11
CA GLY A 95 15.76 -3.35 12.46
C GLY A 95 14.68 -4.22 13.09
N GLU A 96 14.47 -4.04 14.40
CA GLU A 96 13.55 -4.87 15.18
C GLU A 96 12.11 -4.84 14.68
N ARG A 97 11.68 -3.71 14.07
CA ARG A 97 10.30 -3.50 13.60
C ARG A 97 9.94 -4.31 12.36
N PHE A 98 10.82 -4.37 11.36
CA PHE A 98 10.56 -5.07 10.09
C PHE A 98 11.36 -6.36 9.92
N GLY A 99 12.43 -6.56 10.68
CA GLY A 99 13.36 -7.67 10.54
C GLY A 99 12.77 -9.05 10.85
N HIS A 100 11.67 -9.11 11.59
CA HIS A 100 10.93 -10.35 11.88
C HIS A 100 9.67 -10.53 11.03
N LEU A 101 9.36 -9.59 10.13
CA LEU A 101 8.14 -9.64 9.32
C LEU A 101 8.36 -10.49 8.06
N ASP A 102 7.44 -11.43 7.83
CA ASP A 102 7.53 -12.41 6.74
C ASP A 102 6.78 -11.97 5.47
N SER A 103 5.96 -10.91 5.52
CA SER A 103 5.18 -10.40 4.38
C SER A 103 5.15 -8.87 4.39
N ILE A 104 5.91 -8.28 3.46
CA ILE A 104 6.11 -6.83 3.35
C ILE A 104 5.81 -6.35 1.93
N ILE A 105 5.11 -5.23 1.81
CA ILE A 105 4.90 -4.52 0.55
C ILE A 105 5.65 -3.20 0.62
N ILE A 106 6.42 -2.88 -0.40
CA ILE A 106 7.12 -1.60 -0.54
C ILE A 106 6.54 -0.88 -1.75
N TYR A 107 5.89 0.26 -1.55
CA TYR A 107 5.34 1.08 -2.62
C TYR A 107 6.37 2.09 -3.13
N CYS A 108 6.56 2.08 -4.44
CA CYS A 108 7.36 3.03 -5.20
C CYS A 108 6.46 3.72 -6.24
N THR A 109 6.83 4.95 -6.60
CA THR A 109 6.09 5.72 -7.63
C THR A 109 6.44 5.26 -9.05
N ARG A 110 7.71 4.90 -9.30
CA ARG A 110 8.22 4.60 -10.64
C ARG A 110 8.48 3.11 -10.83
N ARG A 111 8.21 2.60 -12.04
CA ARG A 111 8.45 1.18 -12.38
C ARG A 111 9.94 0.83 -12.33
N GLU A 112 10.82 1.72 -12.79
CA GLU A 112 12.27 1.48 -12.78
C GLU A 112 12.79 1.37 -11.33
N GLU A 113 12.21 2.17 -10.43
CA GLU A 113 12.54 2.17 -9.00
C GLU A 113 12.15 0.85 -8.32
N THR A 114 10.99 0.28 -8.66
CA THR A 114 10.61 -1.03 -8.09
C THR A 114 11.63 -2.13 -8.39
N THR A 115 12.17 -2.14 -9.61
CA THR A 115 13.18 -3.13 -10.03
C THR A 115 14.51 -2.87 -9.31
N ARG A 116 14.92 -1.60 -9.23
CA ARG A 116 16.14 -1.18 -8.53
C ARG A 116 16.12 -1.53 -7.04
N ILE A 117 15.03 -1.20 -6.35
CA ILE A 117 14.86 -1.47 -4.92
C ILE A 117 14.76 -2.98 -4.64
N ALA A 118 14.04 -3.74 -5.48
CA ALA A 118 14.02 -5.20 -5.33
C ALA A 118 15.43 -5.80 -5.48
N ALA A 119 16.23 -5.30 -6.44
CA ALA A 119 17.62 -5.70 -6.60
C ALA A 119 18.49 -5.30 -5.40
N LEU A 120 18.34 -4.07 -4.88
CA LEU A 120 19.03 -3.57 -3.69
C LEU A 120 18.77 -4.50 -2.49
N ILE A 121 17.51 -4.80 -2.20
CA ILE A 121 17.12 -5.67 -1.09
C ILE A 121 17.73 -7.06 -1.25
N ARG A 122 17.67 -7.64 -2.45
CA ARG A 122 18.32 -8.92 -2.73
C ARG A 122 19.81 -8.83 -2.46
N THR A 123 20.53 -7.81 -2.94
CA THR A 123 21.99 -7.73 -2.82
C THR A 123 22.45 -7.43 -1.39
N CYS A 124 21.84 -6.45 -0.72
CA CYS A 124 22.26 -6.00 0.60
C CYS A 124 21.84 -6.95 1.73
N LEU A 125 20.79 -7.75 1.53
CA LEU A 125 20.27 -8.69 2.53
C LEU A 125 20.53 -10.16 2.18
N GLN A 126 21.35 -10.41 1.16
CA GLN A 126 21.96 -11.71 0.90
C GLN A 126 22.96 -12.01 2.03
N GLY A 127 22.61 -12.89 2.98
CA GLY A 127 23.61 -13.43 3.92
C GLY A 127 23.26 -13.45 5.41
N THR A 128 22.08 -13.05 5.85
CA THR A 128 21.69 -13.27 7.27
C THR A 128 21.25 -14.72 7.53
N VAL A 129 22.16 -15.69 7.34
CA VAL A 129 22.09 -17.03 7.95
C VAL A 129 23.51 -17.53 8.23
N GLU A 130 23.89 -17.56 9.50
CA GLU A 130 24.45 -18.78 10.10
C GLU A 130 23.69 -19.05 11.42
N PRO A 131 23.21 -20.27 11.67
CA PRO A 131 23.10 -20.74 13.05
C PRO A 131 24.52 -20.97 13.59
N PRO A 132 24.81 -20.69 14.88
CA PRO A 132 26.10 -21.01 15.46
C PRO A 132 26.36 -22.51 15.32
N ARG A 133 27.54 -22.89 14.80
CA ARG A 133 27.96 -24.28 14.64
C ARG A 133 28.29 -24.99 15.97
N ASP A 134 28.16 -24.32 17.11
CA ASP A 134 28.49 -24.86 18.42
C ASP A 134 27.25 -25.13 19.28
N ALA A 135 26.48 -26.14 18.88
CA ALA A 135 25.48 -26.76 19.76
C ALA A 135 25.42 -28.28 19.54
N ALA A 136 26.57 -28.91 19.34
CA ALA A 136 26.73 -30.29 19.77
C ALA A 136 26.97 -30.28 21.29
N GLN A 137 26.05 -30.90 22.03
CA GLN A 137 26.09 -31.18 23.48
C GLN A 137 25.54 -30.08 24.43
N GLY A 138 24.21 -30.05 24.57
CA GLY A 138 23.55 -29.37 25.69
C GLY A 138 22.06 -29.68 25.76
N LYS A 139 21.61 -30.30 26.86
CA LYS A 139 20.23 -30.75 27.08
C LYS A 139 19.24 -29.59 27.26
N LYS A 140 18.06 -29.73 26.63
CA LYS A 140 16.71 -29.16 26.94
C LYS A 140 16.57 -27.64 27.20
N ALA A 141 15.88 -26.95 26.27
CA ALA A 141 14.83 -25.97 26.59
C ALA A 141 13.85 -25.86 25.40
N LYS A 142 12.54 -26.03 25.66
CA LYS A 142 11.45 -25.85 24.70
C LYS A 142 11.24 -24.35 24.43
N GLY A 143 11.93 -23.82 23.43
CA GLY A 143 11.64 -22.51 22.85
C GLY A 143 11.98 -22.61 21.37
N SER A 144 10.97 -22.56 20.50
CA SER A 144 11.12 -22.70 19.05
C SER A 144 12.05 -21.60 18.52
N VAL A 145 13.31 -21.93 18.25
CA VAL A 145 14.28 -21.05 17.59
C VAL A 145 13.80 -20.83 16.16
N ARG A 146 13.13 -19.70 15.92
CA ARG A 146 12.50 -19.37 14.65
C ARG A 146 13.58 -19.03 13.62
N CYS A 147 13.95 -20.00 12.78
CA CYS A 147 14.85 -19.82 11.64
C CYS A 147 14.36 -18.64 10.78
N ARG A 148 15.23 -17.63 10.57
CA ARG A 148 14.88 -16.40 9.85
C ARG A 148 14.76 -16.68 8.35
N LEU A 149 13.66 -16.25 7.74
CA LEU A 149 13.44 -16.40 6.30
C LEU A 149 14.51 -15.63 5.50
N LYS A 150 14.96 -16.25 4.40
CA LYS A 150 15.79 -15.61 3.38
C LYS A 150 15.08 -14.33 2.88
N TRP A 151 15.82 -13.25 2.70
CA TRP A 151 15.30 -12.03 2.06
C TRP A 151 15.09 -12.28 0.57
N ILE A 152 13.88 -12.76 0.25
CA ILE A 152 13.43 -12.96 -1.13
C ILE A 152 12.54 -11.77 -1.46
N ALA A 153 12.96 -10.98 -2.45
CA ALA A 153 12.27 -9.76 -2.89
C ALA A 153 12.13 -9.76 -4.42
N ASP A 154 10.98 -9.31 -4.92
CA ASP A 154 10.70 -9.17 -6.35
C ASP A 154 9.89 -7.91 -6.64
N ALA A 155 10.05 -7.39 -7.87
CA ALA A 155 9.36 -6.20 -8.34
C ALA A 155 7.98 -6.54 -8.91
N TYR A 156 7.03 -5.61 -8.78
CA TYR A 156 5.70 -5.70 -9.38
C TYR A 156 5.25 -4.36 -9.96
N HIS A 157 5.08 -4.29 -11.27
CA HIS A 157 4.58 -3.10 -11.95
C HIS A 157 3.85 -3.46 -13.24
N ALA A 158 3.10 -2.51 -13.79
CA ALA A 158 2.29 -2.70 -15.00
C ALA A 158 3.11 -3.03 -16.26
N GLY A 159 4.42 -2.73 -16.25
CA GLY A 159 5.34 -3.07 -17.34
C GLY A 159 5.77 -4.55 -17.41
N LEU A 160 5.49 -5.36 -16.38
CA LEU A 160 5.78 -6.79 -16.39
C LEU A 160 4.74 -7.56 -17.21
N SER A 161 5.14 -8.69 -17.80
CA SER A 161 4.20 -9.56 -18.49
C SER A 161 3.13 -10.07 -17.53
N SER A 162 1.96 -10.41 -18.06
CA SER A 162 0.87 -10.98 -17.24
C SER A 162 1.27 -12.30 -16.56
N ALA A 163 2.19 -13.07 -17.15
CA ALA A 163 2.72 -14.28 -16.55
C ALA A 163 3.62 -13.97 -15.34
N GLU A 164 4.52 -13.00 -15.46
CA GLU A 164 5.39 -12.56 -14.36
C GLU A 164 4.60 -11.95 -13.21
N ARG A 165 3.63 -11.08 -13.50
CA ARG A 165 2.73 -10.51 -12.47
C ARG A 165 2.03 -11.60 -11.68
N ARG A 166 1.44 -12.58 -12.37
CA ARG A 166 0.79 -13.73 -11.71
C ARG A 166 1.77 -14.55 -10.87
N ARG A 167 3.00 -14.78 -11.37
CA ARG A 167 4.04 -15.50 -10.64
C ARG A 167 4.40 -14.77 -9.34
N VAL A 168 4.72 -13.49 -9.41
CA VAL A 168 5.12 -12.67 -8.25
C VAL A 168 3.97 -12.59 -7.24
N GLN A 169 2.75 -12.29 -7.70
CA GLN A 169 1.57 -12.25 -6.85
C GLN A 169 1.33 -13.62 -6.20
N SER A 170 1.35 -14.73 -6.95
CA SER A 170 1.15 -16.06 -6.37
C SER A 170 2.25 -16.43 -5.36
N ALA A 171 3.50 -16.05 -5.60
CA ALA A 171 4.61 -16.33 -4.69
C ALA A 171 4.42 -15.56 -3.36
N PHE A 172 3.99 -14.30 -3.43
CA PHE A 172 3.67 -13.50 -2.25
C PHE A 172 2.48 -14.05 -1.47
N MET A 173 1.38 -14.41 -2.16
CA MET A 173 0.19 -15.00 -1.53
C MET A 173 0.54 -16.30 -0.79
N LYS A 174 1.42 -17.14 -1.36
CA LYS A 174 1.88 -18.41 -0.78
C LYS A 174 2.96 -18.26 0.29
N GLY A 175 3.39 -17.04 0.64
CA GLY A 175 4.47 -16.81 1.60
C GLY A 175 5.86 -17.24 1.12
N GLN A 176 6.04 -17.43 -0.19
CA GLN A 176 7.33 -17.77 -0.80
C GLN A 176 8.18 -16.52 -1.10
N LEU A 177 7.53 -15.36 -1.14
CA LEU A 177 8.15 -14.07 -1.36
C LEU A 177 7.93 -13.21 -0.11
N ARG A 178 9.03 -12.78 0.51
CA ARG A 178 8.98 -11.99 1.74
C ARG A 178 8.63 -10.53 1.47
N VAL A 179 9.20 -9.97 0.40
CA VAL A 179 9.04 -8.56 0.05
C VAL A 179 8.56 -8.44 -1.39
N VAL A 180 7.47 -7.72 -1.61
CA VAL A 180 7.07 -7.25 -2.94
C VAL A 180 7.36 -5.76 -3.02
N VAL A 181 8.15 -5.36 -4.01
CA VAL A 181 8.38 -3.95 -4.32
C VAL A 181 7.51 -3.57 -5.49
N ALA A 182 6.50 -2.72 -5.25
CA ALA A 182 5.41 -2.52 -6.17
C ALA A 182 5.12 -1.05 -6.47
N THR A 183 4.56 -0.81 -7.64
CA THR A 183 3.75 0.41 -7.88
C THR A 183 2.32 0.17 -7.38
N VAL A 184 1.49 1.21 -7.38
CA VAL A 184 0.05 1.14 -7.06
C VAL A 184 -0.71 0.02 -7.81
N ALA A 185 -0.17 -0.45 -8.94
CA ALA A 185 -0.70 -1.56 -9.73
C ALA A 185 -0.81 -2.90 -8.98
N PHE A 186 -0.05 -3.13 -7.90
CA PHE A 186 -0.15 -4.36 -7.09
C PHE A 186 -1.40 -4.39 -6.21
N GLY A 187 -2.02 -3.24 -5.96
CA GLY A 187 -3.12 -3.13 -5.02
C GLY A 187 -4.45 -3.72 -5.50
N MET A 188 -4.75 -3.72 -6.79
CA MET A 188 -6.06 -4.20 -7.25
C MET A 188 -6.17 -5.72 -7.09
N GLY A 189 -7.08 -6.18 -6.21
CA GLY A 189 -7.36 -7.61 -6.02
C GLY A 189 -6.37 -8.38 -5.14
N LEU A 190 -5.46 -7.70 -4.42
CA LEU A 190 -4.65 -8.34 -3.39
C LEU A 190 -5.49 -8.58 -2.13
N ASP A 191 -5.70 -9.84 -1.78
CA ASP A 191 -6.39 -10.25 -0.56
C ASP A 191 -5.57 -11.27 0.24
N LYS A 192 -4.48 -10.79 0.84
CA LYS A 192 -3.65 -11.56 1.78
C LYS A 192 -3.95 -11.04 3.19
N PRO A 193 -4.52 -11.87 4.10
CA PRO A 193 -4.92 -11.39 5.42
C PRO A 193 -3.72 -11.01 6.30
N ASP A 194 -2.59 -11.67 6.07
CA ASP A 194 -1.40 -11.66 6.91
C ASP A 194 -0.26 -10.77 6.38
N VAL A 195 -0.58 -9.69 5.67
CA VAL A 195 0.43 -8.67 5.32
C VAL A 195 0.84 -7.92 6.59
N ARG A 196 2.13 -8.01 6.95
CA ARG A 196 2.67 -7.47 8.20
C ARG A 196 3.34 -6.12 8.07
N GLY A 197 3.87 -5.81 6.90
CA GLY A 197 4.59 -4.56 6.65
C GLY A 197 4.09 -3.87 5.39
N VAL A 198 3.84 -2.57 5.48
CA VAL A 198 3.69 -1.69 4.31
C VAL A 198 4.70 -0.55 4.44
N VAL A 199 5.51 -0.34 3.42
CA VAL A 199 6.51 0.73 3.38
C VAL A 199 6.24 1.59 2.15
N HIS A 200 6.12 2.89 2.35
CA HIS A 200 6.05 3.87 1.28
C HIS A 200 7.43 4.47 1.08
N TYR A 201 8.11 4.02 0.01
CA TYR A 201 9.42 4.54 -0.37
C TYR A 201 9.33 5.97 -0.94
N ASN A 202 8.19 6.29 -1.56
CA ASN A 202 7.83 7.65 -1.92
C ASN A 202 6.43 7.96 -1.38
N MET A 203 6.16 9.25 -1.22
CA MET A 203 4.84 9.74 -0.85
C MET A 203 3.79 9.35 -1.91
N PRO A 204 2.65 8.76 -1.52
CA PRO A 204 1.52 8.58 -2.41
C PRO A 204 1.00 9.90 -2.97
N GLN A 205 0.33 9.86 -4.11
CA GLN A 205 -0.18 11.08 -4.77
C GLN A 205 -1.24 11.82 -3.95
N ASN A 206 -1.95 11.12 -3.08
CA ASN A 206 -3.03 11.64 -2.25
C ASN A 206 -3.21 10.77 -1.00
N PHE A 207 -3.93 11.31 -0.02
CA PHE A 207 -4.16 10.67 1.26
C PHE A 207 -5.03 9.41 1.14
N GLU A 208 -6.00 9.41 0.23
CA GLU A 208 -6.88 8.26 -0.02
C GLU A 208 -6.09 7.04 -0.49
N SER A 209 -5.11 7.24 -1.37
CA SER A 209 -4.21 6.19 -1.84
C SER A 209 -3.38 5.65 -0.67
N TYR A 210 -2.83 6.54 0.17
CA TYR A 210 -2.08 6.14 1.36
C TYR A 210 -2.93 5.26 2.28
N VAL A 211 -4.16 5.68 2.61
CA VAL A 211 -5.09 4.93 3.47
C VAL A 211 -5.45 3.57 2.85
N GLN A 212 -5.74 3.53 1.55
CA GLN A 212 -6.06 2.29 0.86
C GLN A 212 -4.87 1.32 0.83
N GLU A 213 -3.66 1.83 0.70
CA GLU A 213 -2.42 1.06 0.64
C GLU A 213 -2.02 0.48 2.00
N ILE A 214 -2.08 1.27 3.08
CA ILE A 214 -1.81 0.78 4.44
C ILE A 214 -2.91 -0.17 4.92
N GLY A 215 -4.17 0.01 4.47
CA GLY A 215 -5.30 -0.87 4.79
C GLY A 215 -5.20 -2.29 4.22
N ARG A 216 -4.10 -2.61 3.54
CA ARG A 216 -3.75 -3.97 3.11
C ARG A 216 -3.04 -4.75 4.20
N ALA A 217 -2.39 -4.07 5.13
CA ALA A 217 -1.73 -4.70 6.26
C ALA A 217 -2.74 -5.07 7.33
N GLY A 218 -2.47 -6.11 8.12
CA GLY A 218 -3.22 -6.37 9.35
C GLY A 218 -4.70 -6.73 9.16
N ARG A 219 -5.08 -7.34 8.02
CA ARG A 219 -6.49 -7.70 7.76
C ARG A 219 -7.00 -8.83 8.64
N ASP A 220 -6.11 -9.65 9.17
CA ASP A 220 -6.36 -10.64 10.22
C ASP A 220 -6.55 -10.03 11.63
N GLY A 221 -6.36 -8.71 11.79
CA GLY A 221 -6.45 -8.01 13.07
C GLY A 221 -5.16 -8.02 13.89
N GLU A 222 -4.13 -8.75 13.45
CA GLU A 222 -2.83 -8.81 14.13
C GLU A 222 -2.02 -7.53 13.89
N PRO A 223 -1.05 -7.20 14.78
CA PRO A 223 -0.21 -6.02 14.63
C PRO A 223 0.50 -5.96 13.27
N ALA A 224 0.45 -4.80 12.63
CA ALA A 224 1.11 -4.53 11.37
C ALA A 224 1.85 -3.18 11.41
N GLN A 225 2.97 -3.12 10.70
CA GLN A 225 3.83 -1.94 10.64
C GLN A 225 3.62 -1.20 9.32
N CYS A 226 3.39 0.10 9.39
CA CYS A 226 3.36 0.97 8.22
C CYS A 226 4.42 2.07 8.38
N HIS A 227 5.26 2.25 7.36
CA HIS A 227 6.31 3.27 7.40
C HIS A 227 6.33 4.11 6.13
N LEU A 228 6.46 5.42 6.27
CA LEU A 228 6.55 6.37 5.16
C LEU A 228 7.87 7.13 5.20
N PHE A 229 8.62 7.08 4.10
CA PHE A 229 9.77 7.96 3.87
C PHE A 229 9.30 9.26 3.22
N LEU A 230 9.45 10.37 3.95
CA LEU A 230 9.19 11.70 3.41
C LEU A 230 10.39 12.22 2.63
N ASP A 231 10.10 13.04 1.63
CA ASP A 231 11.13 13.85 1.00
C ASP A 231 11.66 14.86 2.02
N PRO A 232 12.99 14.94 2.24
CA PRO A 232 13.54 16.03 3.04
C PRO A 232 13.17 17.33 2.33
N GLU A 233 12.56 18.27 3.06
CA GLU A 233 12.18 19.56 2.50
C GLU A 233 13.38 20.18 1.78
N VAL A 234 13.28 20.35 0.46
CA VAL A 234 14.14 21.28 -0.26
C VAL A 234 13.67 22.65 0.16
N ARG A 235 14.28 23.22 1.21
CA ARG A 235 14.17 24.66 1.44
C ARG A 235 14.57 25.33 0.14
N PRO A 236 13.72 26.18 -0.47
CA PRO A 236 14.14 26.93 -1.63
C PRO A 236 15.37 27.74 -1.24
N ALA A 237 16.48 27.50 -1.92
CA ALA A 237 17.71 28.27 -1.77
C ALA A 237 17.51 29.65 -2.40
N ASN A 238 16.65 30.48 -1.81
CA ASN A 238 16.57 31.90 -2.09
C ASN A 238 16.92 32.65 -0.81
N GLY A 239 18.22 32.84 -0.62
CA GLY A 239 18.71 34.00 0.10
C GLY A 239 18.33 35.25 -0.68
N VAL A 240 17.43 36.05 -0.14
CA VAL A 240 17.38 37.49 -0.38
C VAL A 240 17.26 38.12 0.99
N GLY A 241 18.29 38.89 1.35
CA GLY A 241 18.39 39.55 2.63
C GLY A 241 17.18 40.43 2.90
N ALA A 242 16.59 40.27 4.09
CA ALA A 242 15.80 41.33 4.68
C ALA A 242 16.79 42.44 5.07
N GLY A 243 17.07 43.32 4.11
CA GLY A 243 17.55 44.66 4.38
C GLY A 243 16.53 45.34 5.27
N GLY A 244 16.97 45.72 6.46
CA GLY A 244 16.17 46.51 7.35
C GLY A 244 16.01 47.95 6.85
N VAL A 245 15.31 48.68 7.72
CA VAL A 245 15.23 50.14 7.86
C VAL A 245 14.02 50.78 7.14
N PRO A 246 13.40 51.83 7.71
CA PRO A 246 13.46 52.35 9.10
C PRO A 246 12.22 52.05 9.94
#